data_AF-A0A7X1TZE5-F1
#
_entry.id   AF-A0A7X1TZE5-F1
#
_cell.length_a   1.000
_cell.length_b   1.000
_cell.length_c   1.000
_cell.angle_alpha   90.00
_cell.angle_beta   90.00
_cell.angle_gamma   90.00
#
_symmetry.space_group_name_H-M   'P 1'
#
loop_
_entity.id
_entity.type
_entity.pdbx_description
1 polymer ?
#
loop_
_entity_poly.entity_id
_entity_poly.type
_entity_poly.pdbx_seq_one_letter_code
_entity_poly.pdbx_strand_id
1 'polypeptide(L)'
;MRGLSEAFRRFAQVASLVTGSALAFLLAALVVIVWAVTGPLFGFSDTWQLVINTATTVVTFLMVFLIQNTQNRDSQAVHAKLDELLIHSRGADNRLIDAEDLSDEELKQLKQHFQKLANSIGSSPGRSKTNGASTKPPAKGRTQPRK
;
A
#
# COMPACT_ATOMS: atom_id res chain seq x y z
N MET A 1 -16.83 -12.49 26.14
CA MET A 1 -15.68 -11.98 25.33
C MET A 1 -16.11 -11.15 24.12
N ARG A 2 -17.16 -11.52 23.33
CA ARG A 2 -17.66 -10.72 22.19
C ARG A 2 -18.08 -9.26 22.50
N GLY A 3 -18.59 -9.00 23.70
CA GLY A 3 -19.02 -7.64 24.09
C GLY A 3 -17.85 -6.66 24.34
N LEU A 4 -16.71 -7.15 24.84
CA LEU A 4 -15.56 -6.31 25.16
C LEU A 4 -14.83 -5.85 23.89
N SER A 5 -14.68 -6.74 22.92
CA SER A 5 -14.11 -6.42 21.60
C SER A 5 -14.97 -5.39 20.85
N GLU A 6 -16.30 -5.49 20.94
CA GLU A 6 -17.20 -4.55 20.27
C GLU A 6 -17.20 -3.17 20.95
N ALA A 7 -17.19 -3.12 22.28
CA ALA A 7 -17.08 -1.87 23.04
C ALA A 7 -15.73 -1.18 22.81
N PHE A 8 -14.63 -1.94 22.84
CA PHE A 8 -13.30 -1.44 22.50
C PHE A 8 -13.25 -0.92 21.07
N ARG A 9 -13.84 -1.63 20.10
CA ARG A 9 -13.88 -1.20 18.70
C ARG A 9 -14.63 0.11 18.52
N ARG A 10 -15.79 0.28 19.17
CA ARG A 10 -16.55 1.55 19.16
C ARG A 10 -15.78 2.68 19.81
N PHE A 11 -15.18 2.42 20.98
CA PHE A 11 -14.32 3.39 21.65
C PHE A 11 -13.15 3.81 20.77
N ALA A 12 -12.44 2.85 20.16
CA ALA A 12 -11.31 3.12 19.29
C ALA A 12 -11.70 3.92 18.04
N GLN A 13 -12.85 3.64 17.43
CA GLN A 13 -13.37 4.43 16.31
C GLN A 13 -13.72 5.86 16.73
N VAL A 14 -14.43 6.04 17.84
CA VAL A 14 -14.81 7.37 18.34
C VAL A 14 -13.55 8.15 18.75
N ALA A 15 -12.62 7.52 19.46
CA ALA A 15 -11.34 8.13 19.82
C ALA A 15 -10.56 8.54 18.56
N SER A 16 -10.42 7.65 17.57
CA SER A 16 -9.72 7.97 16.31
C SER A 16 -10.35 9.14 15.56
N LEU A 17 -11.69 9.17 15.46
CA LEU A 17 -12.45 10.28 14.85
C LEU A 17 -12.29 11.60 15.62
N VAL A 18 -12.35 11.54 16.95
CA VAL A 18 -12.21 12.73 17.79
C VAL A 18 -10.79 13.26 17.69
N THR A 19 -9.77 12.44 17.95
CA THR A 19 -8.36 12.87 17.95
C THR A 19 -7.87 13.34 16.57
N GLY A 20 -8.47 12.85 15.48
CA GLY A 20 -8.18 13.32 14.12
C GLY A 20 -8.88 14.62 13.71
N SER A 21 -9.81 15.14 14.52
CA SER A 21 -10.59 16.34 14.18
C SER A 21 -9.87 17.66 14.54
N ALA A 22 -10.10 18.70 13.76
CA ALA A 22 -9.57 20.05 14.03
C ALA A 22 -10.03 20.61 15.39
N LEU A 23 -11.23 20.23 15.85
CA LEU A 23 -11.74 20.62 17.17
C LEU A 23 -10.94 19.97 18.31
N ALA A 24 -10.54 18.71 18.18
CA ALA A 24 -9.71 18.07 19.21
C ALA A 24 -8.31 18.68 19.27
N PHE A 25 -7.73 19.07 18.13
CA PHE A 25 -6.48 19.82 18.11
C PHE A 25 -6.62 21.16 18.86
N LEU A 26 -7.69 21.91 18.61
CA LEU A 26 -7.94 23.18 19.31
C LEU A 26 -8.12 22.97 20.82
N LEU A 27 -8.85 21.93 21.24
CA LEU A 27 -9.02 21.59 22.66
C LEU A 27 -7.69 21.18 23.31
N ALA A 28 -6.88 20.36 22.63
CA ALA A 28 -5.56 19.97 23.11
C ALA A 28 -4.63 21.19 23.24
N ALA A 29 -4.63 22.09 22.26
CA ALA A 29 -3.87 23.34 22.32
C ALA A 29 -4.33 24.23 23.48
N LEU A 30 -5.64 24.35 23.71
CA LEU A 30 -6.19 25.09 24.85
C LEU A 30 -5.72 24.49 26.18
N VAL A 31 -5.74 23.17 26.33
CA VAL A 31 -5.23 22.48 27.53
C VAL A 31 -3.75 22.79 27.76
N VAL A 32 -2.93 22.77 26.71
CA VAL A 32 -1.50 23.13 26.79
C VAL A 32 -1.31 24.61 27.18
N ILE A 33 -2.14 25.51 26.67
CA ILE A 33 -2.10 26.94 27.05
C ILE A 33 -2.47 27.13 28.52
N VAL A 34 -3.56 26.51 28.99
CA VAL A 34 -3.98 26.56 30.40
C VAL A 34 -2.88 25.99 31.30
N TRP A 35 -2.28 24.86 30.90
CA TRP A 35 -1.09 24.31 31.55
C TRP A 35 0.04 25.36 31.62
N ALA A 36 0.45 25.95 30.50
CA ALA A 36 1.53 26.93 30.49
C ALA A 36 1.25 28.15 31.39
N VAL A 37 0.01 28.67 31.39
CA VAL A 37 -0.41 29.83 32.20
C VAL A 37 -0.49 29.51 33.69
N THR A 38 -0.79 28.26 34.07
CA THR A 38 -0.75 27.85 35.48
C THR A 38 0.68 27.61 35.98
N GLY A 39 1.67 27.49 35.10
CA GLY A 39 3.08 27.26 35.47
C GLY A 39 3.73 28.29 36.39
N PRO A 40 3.56 29.60 36.16
CA PRO A 40 4.05 30.64 37.07
C PRO A 40 3.49 30.53 38.50
N LEU A 41 2.25 30.05 38.68
CA LEU A 41 1.65 29.87 40.01
C LEU A 41 2.35 28.77 40.83
N PHE A 42 2.91 27.77 40.14
CA PHE A 42 3.63 26.64 40.74
C PHE A 42 5.15 26.77 40.62
N GLY A 43 5.66 27.93 40.20
CA GLY A 43 7.10 28.17 40.01
C GLY A 43 7.76 27.19 39.03
N PHE A 44 7.02 26.65 38.06
CA PHE A 44 7.50 25.61 37.14
C PHE A 44 8.16 24.40 37.84
N SER A 45 7.59 23.98 38.99
CA SER A 45 8.12 22.89 39.80
C SER A 45 8.28 21.55 39.06
N ASP A 46 9.13 20.67 39.59
CA ASP A 46 9.34 19.32 39.04
C ASP A 46 8.05 18.50 39.00
N THR A 47 7.22 18.59 40.04
CA THR A 47 5.90 17.94 40.05
C THR A 47 5.00 18.47 38.94
N TRP A 48 5.09 19.76 38.65
CA TRP A 48 4.30 20.35 37.58
C TRP A 48 4.70 19.81 36.21
N GLN A 49 5.99 19.82 35.90
CA GLN A 49 6.49 19.26 34.65
C GLN A 49 6.22 17.75 34.55
N LEU A 50 6.36 17.02 35.66
CA LEU A 50 6.12 15.57 35.73
C LEU A 50 4.68 15.21 35.33
N VAL A 51 3.68 15.98 35.76
CA VAL A 51 2.27 15.69 35.47
C VAL A 51 1.99 15.69 33.97
N ILE A 52 2.42 16.72 33.22
CA ILE A 52 2.16 16.76 31.78
C ILE A 52 2.98 15.73 31.02
N ASN A 53 4.22 15.48 31.45
CA ASN A 53 5.11 14.56 30.76
C ASN A 53 4.62 13.11 30.92
N THR A 54 4.19 12.76 32.14
CA THR A 54 3.57 11.46 32.45
C THR A 54 2.26 11.30 31.70
N ALA A 55 1.38 12.31 31.74
CA ALA A 55 0.09 12.26 31.06
C ALA A 55 0.25 12.09 29.54
N THR A 56 1.13 12.90 28.92
CA THR A 56 1.39 12.84 27.48
C THR A 56 1.97 11.50 27.09
N THR A 57 2.86 10.92 27.91
CA THR A 57 3.44 9.59 27.66
C THR A 57 2.37 8.50 27.65
N VAL A 58 1.47 8.48 28.64
CA VAL A 58 0.36 7.51 28.68
C VAL A 58 -0.56 7.69 27.48
N VAL A 59 -0.95 8.93 27.16
CA VAL A 59 -1.81 9.22 26.01
C VAL A 59 -1.13 8.80 24.71
N THR A 60 0.15 9.10 24.54
CA THR A 60 0.92 8.71 23.35
C THR A 60 1.03 7.19 23.22
N PHE A 61 1.29 6.49 24.32
CA PHE A 61 1.34 5.03 24.32
C PHE A 61 0.00 4.43 23.88
N LEU A 62 -1.13 4.92 24.42
CA LEU A 62 -2.47 4.51 23.99
C LEU A 62 -2.75 4.90 22.53
N MET A 63 -2.31 6.08 22.10
CA MET A 63 -2.48 6.59 20.75
C MET A 63 -1.77 5.69 19.72
N VAL A 64 -0.58 5.18 20.03
CA VAL A 64 0.12 4.23 19.15
C VAL A 64 -0.75 2.99 18.89
N PHE A 65 -1.37 2.40 19.92
CA PHE A 65 -2.28 1.27 19.72
C PHE A 65 -3.54 1.65 18.94
N LEU A 66 -4.11 2.84 19.18
CA LEU A 66 -5.29 3.32 18.45
C LEU A 66 -4.98 3.57 16.97
N ILE A 67 -3.84 4.19 16.68
CA ILE A 67 -3.33 4.42 15.33
C ILE A 67 -3.09 3.07 14.65
N GLN A 68 -2.37 2.15 15.30
CA GLN A 68 -2.13 0.81 14.75
C GLN A 68 -3.43 0.06 14.46
N ASN A 69 -4.43 0.12 15.35
CA ASN A 69 -5.73 -0.52 15.13
C ASN A 69 -6.51 0.11 13.95
N THR A 70 -6.49 1.44 13.84
CA THR A 70 -7.15 2.14 12.73
C THR A 70 -6.44 1.84 11.41
N GLN A 71 -5.10 1.96 11.40
CA GLN A 71 -4.26 1.69 10.23
C GLN A 71 -4.37 0.24 9.77
N ASN A 72 -4.35 -0.74 10.67
CA ASN A 72 -4.48 -2.15 10.31
C ASN A 72 -5.82 -2.43 9.61
N ARG A 73 -6.91 -1.79 10.06
CA ARG A 73 -8.22 -1.95 9.44
C ARG A 73 -8.32 -1.23 8.09
N ASP A 74 -7.75 -0.04 7.98
CA ASP A 74 -7.74 0.71 6.72
C ASP A 74 -6.89 0.00 5.65
N SER A 75 -5.76 -0.60 6.02
CA SER A 75 -4.96 -1.44 5.12
C SER A 75 -5.78 -2.60 4.57
N GLN A 76 -6.46 -3.37 5.42
CA GLN A 76 -7.32 -4.49 4.98
C GLN A 76 -8.44 -4.03 4.04
N ALA A 77 -9.04 -2.86 4.30
CA ALA A 77 -10.09 -2.32 3.43
C ALA A 77 -9.53 -1.87 2.06
N VAL A 78 -8.27 -1.43 2.00
CA VAL A 78 -7.59 -1.11 0.74
C VAL A 78 -7.31 -2.39 -0.05
N HIS A 79 -6.80 -3.46 0.58
CA HIS A 79 -6.57 -4.76 -0.05
C HIS A 79 -7.86 -5.28 -0.71
N ALA A 80 -8.94 -5.41 0.06
CA ALA A 80 -10.23 -5.90 -0.45
C ALA A 80 -10.78 -5.07 -1.63
N LYS A 81 -10.54 -3.75 -1.65
CA LYS A 81 -10.94 -2.89 -2.78
C LYS A 81 -10.08 -3.12 -4.01
N LEU A 82 -8.78 -3.36 -3.85
CA LEU A 82 -7.87 -3.69 -4.95
C LEU A 82 -8.20 -5.05 -5.54
N ASP A 83 -8.53 -6.03 -4.71
CA ASP A 83 -8.90 -7.38 -5.15
C ASP A 83 -10.17 -7.36 -6.00
N GLU A 84 -11.19 -6.62 -5.57
CA GLU A 84 -12.41 -6.41 -6.35
C GLU A 84 -12.12 -5.81 -7.74
N LEU A 85 -11.21 -4.83 -7.81
CA LEU A 85 -10.78 -4.23 -9.08
C LEU A 85 -9.96 -5.20 -9.94
N LEU A 86 -9.10 -6.03 -9.34
CA LEU A 86 -8.31 -7.04 -10.05
C LEU A 86 -9.21 -8.12 -10.66
N ILE A 87 -10.18 -8.63 -9.89
CA ILE A 87 -11.15 -9.63 -10.36
C ILE A 87 -11.93 -9.13 -11.58
N HIS A 88 -12.30 -7.84 -11.61
CA HIS A 88 -13.08 -7.26 -12.70
C HIS A 88 -12.21 -6.70 -13.84
N SER A 89 -10.89 -6.64 -13.68
CA SER A 89 -9.96 -6.18 -14.71
C SER A 89 -9.58 -7.33 -15.64
N ARG A 90 -10.02 -7.26 -16.90
CA ARG A 90 -9.69 -8.26 -17.94
C ARG A 90 -8.17 -8.29 -18.17
N GLY A 91 -7.51 -9.36 -17.71
CA GLY A 91 -6.07 -9.58 -17.89
C GLY A 91 -5.23 -9.48 -16.62
N ALA A 92 -5.85 -9.25 -15.45
CA ALA A 92 -5.16 -9.39 -14.17
C ALA A 92 -4.88 -10.87 -13.87
N ASP A 93 -3.65 -11.17 -13.41
CA ASP A 93 -3.27 -12.52 -12.99
C ASP A 93 -3.90 -12.78 -11.61
N ASN A 94 -4.61 -13.90 -11.48
CA ASN A 94 -5.32 -14.27 -10.26
C ASN A 94 -4.38 -14.43 -9.05
N ARG A 95 -3.07 -14.56 -9.28
CA ARG A 95 -2.02 -14.65 -8.25
C ARG A 95 -1.76 -13.34 -7.50
N LEU A 96 -2.30 -12.20 -7.95
CA LEU A 96 -2.19 -10.92 -7.23
C LEU A 96 -3.28 -10.70 -6.17
N ILE A 97 -4.37 -11.46 -6.21
CA ILE A 97 -5.57 -11.25 -5.39
C ILE A 97 -5.35 -11.57 -3.91
N ASP A 98 -4.29 -12.32 -3.58
CA ASP A 98 -3.91 -12.62 -2.19
C ASP A 98 -2.41 -12.34 -1.95
N ALA A 99 -1.87 -11.30 -2.61
CA ALA A 99 -0.44 -11.04 -2.59
C ALA A 99 0.10 -10.66 -1.20
N GLU A 100 -0.75 -10.15 -0.31
CA GLU A 100 -0.43 -9.80 1.08
C GLU A 100 -0.20 -11.01 1.99
N ASP A 101 -0.76 -12.17 1.65
CA ASP A 101 -0.66 -13.40 2.43
C ASP A 101 0.52 -14.28 1.97
N LEU A 102 1.19 -13.90 0.88
CA LEU A 102 2.36 -14.61 0.36
C LEU A 102 3.55 -14.47 1.30
N SER A 103 4.31 -15.55 1.46
CA SER A 103 5.62 -15.46 2.10
C SER A 103 6.58 -14.59 1.27
N ASP A 104 7.63 -14.06 1.91
CA ASP A 104 8.63 -13.22 1.23
C ASP A 104 9.23 -13.90 -0.02
N GLU A 105 9.44 -15.22 0.04
CA GLU A 105 9.99 -15.99 -1.08
C GLU A 105 8.96 -16.15 -2.21
N GLU A 106 7.69 -16.39 -1.89
CA GLU A 106 6.61 -16.46 -2.88
C GLU A 106 6.34 -15.11 -3.54
N LEU A 107 6.36 -14.02 -2.76
CA LEU A 107 6.21 -12.65 -3.25
C LEU A 107 7.36 -12.30 -4.21
N LYS A 108 8.59 -12.72 -3.90
CA LYS A 108 9.75 -12.56 -4.77
C LYS A 108 9.61 -13.35 -6.07
N GLN A 109 9.13 -14.58 -6.01
CA GLN A 109 8.85 -15.38 -7.22
C GLN A 109 7.75 -14.75 -8.08
N LEU A 110 6.69 -14.23 -7.46
CA LEU A 110 5.61 -13.52 -8.16
C LEU A 110 6.16 -12.28 -8.88
N LYS A 111 6.97 -11.46 -8.19
CA LYS A 111 7.63 -10.28 -8.77
C LYS A 111 8.54 -10.64 -9.94
N GLN A 112 9.31 -11.71 -9.83
CA GLN A 112 10.19 -12.19 -10.91
C GLN A 112 9.38 -12.67 -12.12
N HIS A 113 8.24 -13.33 -11.92
CA HIS A 113 7.34 -13.74 -12.99
C HIS A 113 6.84 -12.54 -13.80
N PHE A 114 6.37 -11.48 -13.12
CA PHE A 114 5.94 -10.24 -13.78
C PHE A 114 7.07 -9.49 -14.48
N GLN A 115 8.26 -9.41 -13.87
CA GLN A 115 9.42 -8.79 -14.53
C GLN A 115 9.80 -9.51 -15.82
N LYS A 116 9.73 -10.85 -15.83
CA LYS A 116 9.96 -11.64 -17.05
C LYS A 116 8.90 -11.37 -18.12
N LEU A 117 7.62 -11.27 -17.73
CA LEU A 117 6.52 -10.92 -18.63
C LEU A 117 6.66 -9.51 -19.21
N ALA A 118 7.00 -8.52 -18.38
CA ALA A 118 7.21 -7.15 -18.80
C ALA A 118 8.39 -7.04 -19.79
N ASN A 119 9.48 -7.77 -19.51
CA ASN A 119 10.65 -7.83 -20.38
C ASN A 119 10.35 -8.54 -21.72
N SER A 120 9.50 -9.57 -21.73
CA SER A 120 9.12 -10.26 -22.97
C SER A 120 8.17 -9.42 -23.83
N ILE A 121 7.28 -8.65 -23.22
CA ILE A 121 6.41 -7.68 -23.91
C ILE A 121 7.24 -6.50 -24.46
N GLY A 122 8.17 -5.96 -23.66
CA GLY A 122 9.10 -4.92 -24.09
C GLY A 122 10.13 -5.37 -25.12
N SER A 123 10.40 -6.68 -25.20
CA SER A 123 11.31 -7.28 -26.19
C SER A 123 10.60 -7.82 -27.42
N SER A 124 9.30 -7.54 -27.62
CA SER A 124 8.63 -7.87 -28.88
C SER A 124 9.27 -7.05 -30.00
N PRO A 125 10.04 -7.66 -30.92
CA PRO A 125 10.71 -6.93 -31.97
C PRO A 125 9.64 -6.41 -32.92
N GLY A 126 9.61 -5.09 -33.10
CA GLY A 126 8.81 -4.46 -34.14
C GLY A 126 9.04 -5.16 -35.48
N ARG A 127 7.94 -5.70 -36.02
CA ARG A 127 7.62 -5.76 -37.45
C ARG A 127 8.46 -6.73 -38.29
N SER A 128 7.79 -7.82 -38.67
CA SER A 128 8.10 -8.60 -39.85
C SER A 128 8.43 -7.70 -41.04
N LYS A 129 9.65 -7.82 -41.57
CA LYS A 129 9.91 -7.48 -42.96
C LYS A 129 9.14 -8.50 -43.80
N THR A 130 7.95 -8.12 -44.24
CA THR A 130 7.20 -8.83 -45.28
C THR A 130 8.06 -8.92 -46.54
N ASN A 131 8.34 -10.16 -46.93
CA ASN A 131 8.93 -10.54 -48.21
C ASN A 131 8.16 -9.90 -49.38
N GLY A 132 8.85 -9.08 -50.15
CA GLY A 132 8.38 -8.54 -51.43
C GLY A 132 9.49 -8.63 -52.48
N ALA A 133 9.92 -9.85 -52.81
CA ALA A 133 10.72 -10.11 -54.01
C ALA A 133 10.66 -11.61 -54.36
N SER A 134 9.53 -12.04 -54.91
CA SER A 134 9.53 -13.22 -55.76
C SER A 134 9.22 -12.76 -57.18
N THR A 135 10.20 -12.84 -58.05
CA THR A 135 10.03 -13.16 -59.47
C THR A 135 11.40 -13.51 -60.03
N LYS A 136 11.75 -14.80 -59.92
CA LYS A 136 12.80 -15.41 -60.72
C LYS A 136 12.11 -16.15 -61.87
N PRO A 137 12.63 -16.06 -63.11
CA PRO A 137 12.51 -17.19 -64.04
C PRO A 137 13.86 -17.89 -64.29
N PRO A 138 13.84 -19.12 -64.82
CA PRO A 138 14.80 -20.16 -64.47
C PRO A 138 16.02 -20.25 -65.40
N ALA A 139 17.14 -20.68 -64.85
CA ALA A 139 18.29 -21.16 -65.62
C ALA A 139 18.06 -22.61 -66.06
N LYS A 140 18.05 -22.87 -67.37
CA LYS A 140 18.04 -24.23 -67.96
C LYS A 140 19.47 -24.71 -68.20
N GLY A 141 19.79 -25.92 -67.72
CA GLY A 141 21.04 -26.63 -67.97
C GLY A 141 21.10 -27.33 -69.34
N ARG A 142 22.34 -27.68 -69.73
CA ARG A 142 22.81 -28.44 -70.93
C ARG A 142 21.93 -29.67 -71.27
N THR A 143 21.78 -30.16 -72.53
CA THR A 143 22.82 -30.81 -73.39
C THR A 143 22.32 -31.13 -74.84
N GLN A 144 23.15 -30.85 -75.88
CA GLN A 144 23.42 -31.56 -77.19
C GLN A 144 22.33 -31.82 -78.28
N PRO A 145 22.65 -32.23 -79.56
CA PRO A 145 23.87 -32.22 -80.43
C PRO A 145 23.67 -31.85 -81.96
N ARG A 146 24.74 -31.96 -82.79
CA ARG A 146 24.85 -31.95 -84.30
C ARG A 146 24.64 -30.61 -85.04
N LYS A 147 25.40 -30.21 -86.07
CA LYS A 147 26.28 -30.88 -87.06
C LYS A 147 27.66 -30.21 -87.14
#